data_AF-A0A152A8M2-F1
#
_entry.id   AF-A0A152A8M2-F1
#
_cell.length_a   1.000
_cell.length_b   1.000
_cell.length_c   1.000
_cell.angle_alpha   90.00
_cell.angle_beta   90.00
_cell.angle_gamma   90.00
#
_symmetry.space_group_name_H-M   'P 1'
#
loop_
_entity.id
_entity.type
_entity.pdbx_description
1 polymer ?
#
loop_
_entity_poly.entity_id
_entity_poly.type
_entity_poly.pdbx_seq_one_letter_code
_entity_poly.pdbx_strand_id
1 'polypeptide(L)'
;MESFKILVCGDVGGSFNQLFKRLEAIEKSNGPFKMLFCVGSFFEPYIAHPKDIDIQSITFPKELESYRDEKEQTPIPIYFISSTTNDYKYIENFCDSKTGQLCKDIYYLGKTGLKCFDGLNVAYLSGRVDFPISTESLDSSKMIITIHDQNELYSQCSSQKRIDILLTNQWPRHMLNNVDELPNIKNPLKKGLDSIKDICIQLKPAYHFSKDYFYYQRKPYLNASDETKVTRFLSLAPVYNDKKEKYLFAMNYQPNKEINLEDSTPNPFELQQQQKKQRIINNQQDQFIQTNFFFQSQPQQNHQNRFNNNNNNNNNNNVNRKRKMEKEMDVNCWFCLSSPNVESHLISTVGNESYLAFPKGQMVDGHVLIVFIEHKPSLMSLGTSEREDIDKFLNSLTKYFDSLDQDMVVFERNVPLKGTVNHGHLQIVPIPRNKNITVDQLKQLFIASGKDIGIDFKESSKDTSLDSLKDEILDNPYFLLILQDGSKLFSTLSTDQKSFDYQFGRKLMCQLLDCPEKLNWKDCLLSKEMEENQTIHFRDKFKSFYD
;
A
#
# COMPACT_ATOMS: atom_id res chain seq x y z
N MET A 1 -41.59 -10.81 -6.83
CA MET A 1 -40.53 -10.36 -5.92
C MET A 1 -40.20 -8.93 -6.25
N GLU A 2 -40.05 -8.07 -5.25
CA GLU A 2 -39.69 -6.67 -5.48
C GLU A 2 -38.30 -6.59 -6.15
N SER A 3 -38.21 -5.76 -7.19
CA SER A 3 -37.07 -5.66 -8.09
C SER A 3 -36.61 -4.21 -8.12
N PHE A 4 -35.34 -3.96 -7.88
CA PHE A 4 -34.76 -2.63 -7.80
C PHE A 4 -33.90 -2.38 -9.03
N LYS A 5 -34.40 -1.56 -9.96
CA LYS A 5 -33.59 -1.00 -11.05
C LYS A 5 -32.77 0.17 -10.51
N ILE A 6 -31.46 -0.01 -10.40
CA ILE A 6 -30.53 0.92 -9.76
C ILE A 6 -29.39 1.23 -10.72
N LEU A 7 -28.91 2.46 -10.69
CA LEU A 7 -27.67 2.87 -11.34
C LEU A 7 -26.58 3.12 -10.28
N VAL A 8 -25.33 2.84 -10.64
CA VAL A 8 -24.16 3.18 -9.83
C VAL A 8 -23.12 3.83 -10.72
N CYS A 9 -22.57 4.96 -10.30
CA CYS A 9 -21.55 5.74 -11.00
C CYS A 9 -20.26 5.80 -10.16
N GLY A 10 -19.11 5.76 -10.83
CA GLY A 10 -17.80 6.04 -10.23
C GLY A 10 -17.62 7.53 -9.91
N ASP A 11 -16.42 8.06 -10.13
CA ASP A 11 -16.13 9.48 -9.91
C ASP A 11 -16.91 10.35 -10.92
N VAL A 12 -17.80 11.22 -10.41
CA VAL A 12 -18.51 12.23 -11.22
C VAL A 12 -17.58 13.38 -11.56
N GLY A 13 -16.78 13.80 -10.59
CA GLY A 13 -15.72 14.80 -10.75
C GLY A 13 -16.20 16.10 -11.41
N GLY A 14 -17.37 16.59 -11.01
CA GLY A 14 -17.93 17.84 -11.52
C GLY A 14 -18.54 17.74 -12.93
N SER A 15 -18.50 16.57 -13.57
CA SER A 15 -19.01 16.35 -14.93
C SER A 15 -20.53 16.11 -14.94
N PHE A 16 -21.30 16.98 -14.29
CA PHE A 16 -22.75 16.81 -14.05
C PHE A 16 -23.54 16.81 -15.35
N ASN A 17 -23.25 17.74 -16.26
CA ASN A 17 -23.92 17.82 -17.56
C ASN A 17 -23.77 16.53 -18.38
N GLN A 18 -22.57 15.92 -18.36
CA GLN A 18 -22.33 14.65 -19.06
C GLN A 18 -23.07 13.50 -18.38
N LEU A 19 -23.07 13.46 -17.05
CA LEU A 19 -23.80 12.48 -16.28
C LEU A 19 -25.31 12.56 -16.57
N PHE A 20 -25.93 13.73 -16.44
CA PHE A 20 -27.37 13.91 -16.59
C PHE A 20 -27.85 13.59 -17.99
N LYS A 21 -27.15 14.04 -19.04
CA LYS A 21 -27.44 13.62 -20.44
C LYS A 21 -27.38 12.10 -20.61
N ARG A 22 -26.42 11.43 -19.95
CA ARG A 22 -26.32 9.97 -19.99
C ARG A 22 -27.47 9.30 -19.23
N LEU A 23 -27.88 9.85 -18.09
CA LEU A 23 -29.01 9.36 -17.31
C LEU A 23 -30.31 9.47 -18.09
N GLU A 24 -30.60 10.61 -18.73
CA GLU A 24 -31.79 10.78 -19.58
C GLU A 24 -31.86 9.73 -20.69
N ALA A 25 -30.73 9.47 -21.37
CA ALA A 25 -30.68 8.47 -22.44
C ALA A 25 -30.90 7.04 -21.91
N ILE A 26 -30.37 6.72 -20.73
CA ILE A 26 -30.53 5.39 -20.11
C ILE A 26 -31.94 5.21 -19.55
N GLU A 27 -32.49 6.23 -18.92
CA GLU A 27 -33.87 6.23 -18.39
C GLU A 27 -34.86 6.01 -19.54
N LYS A 28 -34.69 6.73 -20.65
CA LYS A 28 -35.52 6.56 -21.85
C LYS A 28 -35.42 5.16 -22.47
N SER A 29 -34.26 4.52 -22.42
CA SER A 29 -34.02 3.23 -23.09
C SER A 29 -34.29 2.02 -22.21
N ASN A 30 -34.01 2.10 -20.90
CA ASN A 30 -33.97 0.95 -20.00
C ASN A 30 -34.70 1.19 -18.65
N GLY A 31 -35.26 2.38 -18.46
CA GLY A 31 -35.96 2.78 -17.24
C GLY A 31 -37.29 2.02 -16.98
N PRO A 32 -38.04 2.42 -15.95
CA PRO A 32 -37.66 3.46 -14.99
C PRO A 32 -36.64 2.98 -13.96
N PHE A 33 -35.61 3.78 -13.66
CA PHE A 33 -34.66 3.52 -12.57
C PHE A 33 -35.13 4.22 -11.28
N LYS A 34 -34.96 3.57 -10.12
CA LYS A 34 -35.38 4.13 -8.83
C LYS A 34 -34.42 5.22 -8.31
N MET A 35 -33.12 5.03 -8.51
CA MET A 35 -32.08 5.93 -8.00
C MET A 35 -30.71 5.66 -8.63
N LEU A 36 -29.81 6.64 -8.47
CA LEU A 36 -28.38 6.56 -8.77
C LEU A 36 -27.55 6.65 -7.48
N PHE A 37 -26.56 5.77 -7.33
CA PHE A 37 -25.51 5.91 -6.32
C PHE A 37 -24.19 6.35 -6.96
N CYS A 38 -23.56 7.41 -6.46
CA CYS A 38 -22.23 7.84 -6.87
C CYS A 38 -21.21 7.47 -5.78
N VAL A 39 -20.25 6.59 -6.11
CA VAL A 39 -19.29 6.01 -5.15
C VAL A 39 -17.91 6.67 -5.16
N GLY A 40 -17.78 7.77 -5.88
CA GLY A 40 -16.52 8.45 -6.13
C GLY A 40 -16.52 9.93 -5.81
N SER A 41 -15.48 10.65 -6.23
CA SER A 41 -15.44 12.10 -6.11
C SER A 41 -16.62 12.71 -6.86
N PHE A 42 -17.36 13.60 -6.20
CA PHE A 42 -18.61 14.14 -6.74
C PHE A 42 -18.40 15.49 -7.42
N PHE A 43 -17.68 16.42 -6.77
CA PHE A 43 -17.53 17.80 -7.25
C PHE A 43 -16.25 18.02 -8.02
N GLU A 44 -15.13 17.51 -7.53
CA GLU A 44 -13.82 17.72 -8.16
C GLU A 44 -13.30 16.45 -8.84
N PRO A 45 -12.65 16.56 -10.02
CA PRO A 45 -12.02 15.42 -10.67
C PRO A 45 -11.08 14.68 -9.73
N TYR A 46 -11.16 13.35 -9.73
CA TYR A 46 -10.23 12.54 -8.96
C TYR A 46 -8.86 12.50 -9.65
N ILE A 47 -7.80 12.90 -8.94
CA ILE A 47 -6.41 12.89 -9.42
C ILE A 47 -5.62 11.81 -8.66
N ALA A 48 -4.85 10.96 -9.39
CA ALA A 48 -4.05 9.82 -8.87
C ALA A 48 -3.13 10.21 -7.73
N HIS A 49 -2.57 11.39 -7.89
CA HIS A 49 -1.69 12.03 -6.95
C HIS A 49 -2.29 13.40 -6.70
N PRO A 50 -3.12 13.57 -5.65
CA PRO A 50 -3.51 14.90 -5.25
C PRO A 50 -2.23 15.65 -4.93
N LYS A 51 -1.91 16.69 -5.71
CA LYS A 51 -1.32 17.85 -5.07
C LYS A 51 -2.46 18.35 -4.19
N ASP A 52 -2.28 18.38 -2.88
CA ASP A 52 -3.25 18.98 -1.96
C ASP A 52 -3.29 20.49 -2.22
N ILE A 53 -3.89 20.86 -3.35
CA ILE A 53 -4.23 22.24 -3.66
C ILE A 53 -5.50 22.50 -2.87
N ASP A 54 -5.30 22.95 -1.65
CA ASP A 54 -6.38 23.33 -0.78
C ASP A 54 -7.05 24.57 -1.35
N ILE A 55 -8.27 24.42 -1.86
CA ILE A 55 -9.01 25.53 -2.46
C ILE A 55 -9.54 26.41 -1.31
N GLN A 56 -9.00 27.62 -1.18
CA GLN A 56 -9.36 28.54 -0.09
C GLN A 56 -10.77 29.13 -0.24
N SER A 57 -11.26 29.27 -1.47
CA SER A 57 -12.61 29.78 -1.75
C SER A 57 -13.34 28.86 -2.71
N ILE A 58 -14.47 28.31 -2.26
CA ILE A 58 -15.35 27.47 -3.09
C ILE A 58 -16.65 28.22 -3.39
N THR A 59 -17.14 28.06 -4.62
CA THR A 59 -18.44 28.57 -5.06
C THR A 59 -19.32 27.41 -5.46
N PHE A 60 -20.64 27.61 -5.43
CA PHE A 60 -21.58 26.57 -5.82
C PHE A 60 -21.33 26.16 -7.29
N PRO A 61 -21.35 24.86 -7.63
CA PRO A 61 -21.07 24.41 -8.99
C PRO A 61 -22.07 25.00 -10.00
N LYS A 62 -21.57 25.72 -11.00
CA LYS A 62 -22.39 26.38 -12.03
C LYS A 62 -23.34 25.41 -12.74
N GLU A 63 -22.89 24.17 -13.00
CA GLU A 63 -23.72 23.15 -13.66
C GLU A 63 -24.92 22.68 -12.81
N LEU A 64 -24.91 22.94 -11.50
CA LEU A 64 -25.99 22.57 -10.60
C LEU A 64 -26.91 23.76 -10.27
N GLU A 65 -26.61 24.98 -10.70
CA GLU A 65 -27.38 26.18 -10.35
C GLU A 65 -28.84 26.09 -10.81
N SER A 66 -29.08 25.58 -12.03
CA SER A 66 -30.44 25.37 -12.55
C SER A 66 -31.24 24.36 -11.72
N TYR A 67 -30.59 23.33 -11.18
CA TYR A 67 -31.21 22.30 -10.34
C TYR A 67 -31.47 22.81 -8.91
N ARG A 68 -30.55 23.63 -8.37
CA ARG A 68 -30.74 24.31 -7.08
C ARG A 68 -31.90 25.31 -7.14
N ASP A 69 -32.00 26.06 -8.23
CA ASP A 69 -33.09 27.03 -8.46
C ASP A 69 -34.41 26.36 -8.91
N GLU A 70 -34.46 25.03 -8.97
CA GLU A 70 -35.61 24.23 -9.45
C GLU A 70 -36.10 24.58 -10.87
N LYS A 71 -35.22 25.11 -11.72
CA LYS A 71 -35.50 25.34 -13.15
C LYS A 71 -35.36 24.06 -13.97
N GLU A 72 -34.48 23.16 -13.53
CA GLU A 72 -34.28 21.82 -14.08
C GLU A 72 -34.49 20.77 -12.99
N GLN A 73 -34.80 19.54 -13.40
CA GLN A 73 -34.96 18.41 -12.49
C GLN A 73 -34.06 17.27 -12.93
N THR A 74 -33.44 16.59 -11.95
CA THR A 74 -32.67 15.39 -12.26
C THR A 74 -33.59 14.28 -12.76
N PRO A 75 -33.14 13.42 -13.71
CA PRO A 75 -33.99 12.35 -14.23
C PRO A 75 -34.43 11.32 -13.19
N ILE A 76 -33.57 11.10 -12.19
CA ILE A 76 -33.77 10.16 -11.07
C ILE A 76 -33.05 10.69 -9.82
N PRO A 77 -33.49 10.35 -8.60
CA PRO A 77 -32.80 10.71 -7.38
C PRO A 77 -31.34 10.22 -7.34
N ILE A 78 -30.44 11.09 -6.89
CA ILE A 78 -28.99 10.86 -6.86
C ILE A 78 -28.51 10.89 -5.41
N TYR A 79 -27.81 9.84 -5.00
CA TYR A 79 -27.20 9.69 -3.69
C TYR A 79 -25.69 9.53 -3.85
N PHE A 80 -24.88 10.28 -3.11
CA PHE A 80 -23.43 10.20 -3.22
C PHE A 80 -22.73 10.02 -1.88
N ILE A 81 -21.58 9.34 -1.94
CA ILE A 81 -20.53 9.34 -0.91
C ILE A 81 -19.32 10.10 -1.45
N SER A 82 -18.41 10.55 -0.59
CA SER A 82 -17.21 11.28 -1.02
C SER A 82 -15.97 10.96 -0.18
N SER A 83 -14.78 11.18 -0.75
CA SER A 83 -13.48 10.90 -0.12
C SER A 83 -12.43 11.99 -0.33
N THR A 84 -12.79 13.17 -0.84
CA THR A 84 -11.80 14.25 -1.04
C THR A 84 -12.04 15.40 -0.07
N THR A 85 -10.96 16.02 0.39
CA THR A 85 -11.01 17.20 1.26
C THR A 85 -11.81 18.34 0.62
N ASN A 86 -11.63 18.55 -0.70
CA ASN A 86 -12.36 19.58 -1.42
C ASN A 86 -13.85 19.27 -1.51
N ASP A 87 -14.26 18.05 -1.86
CA ASP A 87 -15.67 17.66 -1.85
C ASP A 87 -16.31 17.89 -0.47
N TYR A 88 -15.57 17.64 0.62
CA TYR A 88 -16.06 17.88 1.96
C TYR A 88 -16.35 19.36 2.23
N LYS A 89 -15.52 20.28 1.71
CA LYS A 89 -15.83 21.71 1.75
C LYS A 89 -17.15 22.02 1.03
N TYR A 90 -17.41 21.42 -0.14
CA TYR A 90 -18.70 21.59 -0.83
C TYR A 90 -19.86 21.06 -0.01
N ILE A 91 -19.68 19.91 0.64
CA ILE A 91 -20.70 19.31 1.51
C ILE A 91 -21.01 20.24 2.68
N GLU A 92 -19.99 20.73 3.40
CA GLU A 92 -20.19 21.62 4.56
C GLU A 92 -20.84 22.96 4.18
N ASN A 93 -20.49 23.53 3.01
CA ASN A 93 -20.98 24.84 2.60
C ASN A 93 -22.35 24.80 1.92
N PHE A 94 -22.71 23.69 1.28
CA PHE A 94 -23.87 23.65 0.38
C PHE A 94 -24.88 22.53 0.66
N CYS A 95 -24.54 21.49 1.42
CA CYS A 95 -25.52 20.46 1.79
C CYS A 95 -26.25 20.84 3.09
N ASP A 96 -27.54 20.54 3.16
CA ASP A 96 -28.31 20.63 4.40
C ASP A 96 -27.76 19.63 5.43
N SER A 97 -27.43 20.13 6.62
CA SER A 97 -26.73 19.35 7.66
C SER A 97 -27.56 18.23 8.27
N LYS A 98 -28.90 18.25 8.13
CA LYS A 98 -29.80 17.23 8.68
C LYS A 98 -30.18 16.16 7.67
N THR A 99 -30.41 16.57 6.43
CA THR A 99 -30.94 15.73 5.36
C THR A 99 -29.87 15.27 4.37
N GLY A 100 -28.72 15.94 4.35
CA GLY A 100 -27.68 15.76 3.34
C GLY A 100 -28.07 16.30 1.97
N GLN A 101 -29.17 17.04 1.85
CA GLN A 101 -29.67 17.52 0.56
C GLN A 101 -28.79 18.66 0.02
N LEU A 102 -28.26 18.50 -1.20
CA LEU A 102 -27.50 19.54 -1.91
C LEU A 102 -28.43 20.43 -2.76
N CYS A 103 -29.34 19.79 -3.49
CA CYS A 103 -30.45 20.42 -4.21
C CYS A 103 -31.59 19.41 -4.32
N LYS A 104 -32.69 19.77 -4.99
CA LYS A 104 -33.80 18.84 -5.22
C LYS A 104 -33.29 17.54 -5.87
N ASP A 105 -33.65 16.41 -5.28
CA ASP A 105 -33.29 15.06 -5.74
C ASP A 105 -31.78 14.70 -5.72
N ILE A 106 -30.90 15.50 -5.13
CA ILE A 106 -29.46 15.19 -4.96
C ILE A 106 -29.07 15.23 -3.48
N TYR A 107 -28.55 14.11 -2.96
CA TYR A 107 -28.29 13.92 -1.53
C TYR A 107 -26.92 13.31 -1.26
N TYR A 108 -26.18 13.91 -0.34
CA TYR A 108 -25.07 13.27 0.34
C TYR A 108 -25.59 12.26 1.37
N LEU A 109 -25.06 11.04 1.37
CA LEU A 109 -25.51 9.98 2.29
C LEU A 109 -25.02 10.18 3.73
N GLY A 110 -23.90 10.89 3.93
CA GLY A 110 -23.25 11.02 5.22
C GLY A 110 -21.92 10.28 5.29
N LYS A 111 -21.23 10.43 6.44
CA LYS A 111 -19.88 9.91 6.62
C LYS A 111 -19.86 8.38 6.71
N THR A 112 -20.70 7.81 7.54
CA THR A 112 -20.89 6.36 7.69
C THR A 112 -22.35 6.09 8.01
N GLY A 113 -22.87 4.94 7.60
CA GLY A 113 -24.19 4.51 8.06
C GLY A 113 -24.89 3.50 7.17
N LEU A 114 -26.14 3.24 7.54
CA LEU A 114 -27.07 2.37 6.84
C LEU A 114 -28.35 3.13 6.49
N LYS A 115 -28.72 3.14 5.21
CA LYS A 115 -30.00 3.70 4.74
C LYS A 115 -30.83 2.63 4.05
N CYS A 116 -32.11 2.53 4.46
CA CYS A 116 -33.07 1.62 3.86
C CYS A 116 -33.94 2.37 2.85
N PHE A 117 -33.94 1.92 1.60
CA PHE A 117 -34.76 2.47 0.52
C PHE A 117 -35.82 1.46 0.11
N ASP A 118 -37.03 1.59 0.65
CA ASP A 118 -38.15 0.66 0.40
C ASP A 118 -37.73 -0.83 0.55
N GLY A 119 -36.98 -1.15 1.60
CA GLY A 119 -36.50 -2.51 1.86
C GLY A 119 -35.17 -2.89 1.19
N LEU A 120 -34.53 -1.96 0.46
CA LEU A 120 -33.14 -2.09 0.00
C LEU A 120 -32.19 -1.51 1.05
N ASN A 121 -31.40 -2.38 1.70
CA ASN A 121 -30.45 -1.99 2.74
C ASN A 121 -29.11 -1.58 2.13
N VAL A 122 -28.79 -0.28 2.15
CA VAL A 122 -27.58 0.29 1.58
C VAL A 122 -26.66 0.79 2.71
N ALA A 123 -25.57 0.08 2.94
CA ALA A 123 -24.48 0.49 3.80
C ALA A 123 -23.50 1.37 3.02
N TYR A 124 -22.97 2.41 3.65
CA TYR A 124 -22.08 3.35 2.99
C TYR A 124 -20.99 3.87 3.91
N LEU A 125 -19.84 4.19 3.30
CA LEU A 125 -18.70 4.78 3.99
C LEU A 125 -18.02 5.80 3.08
N SER A 126 -18.07 7.05 3.51
CA SER A 126 -17.45 8.19 2.88
C SER A 126 -16.13 8.53 3.60
N GLY A 127 -15.07 8.76 2.83
CA GLY A 127 -13.78 9.22 3.34
C GLY A 127 -12.61 8.42 2.82
N ARG A 128 -11.41 8.80 3.28
CA ARG A 128 -10.17 8.02 3.08
C ARG A 128 -9.80 7.30 4.36
N VAL A 129 -9.31 6.08 4.27
CA VAL A 129 -8.69 5.43 5.42
C VAL A 129 -7.22 5.82 5.46
N ASP A 130 -6.78 6.38 6.58
CA ASP A 130 -5.35 6.54 6.87
C ASP A 130 -4.69 5.19 7.18
N PHE A 131 -3.37 5.15 7.05
CA PHE A 131 -2.57 3.99 7.44
C PHE A 131 -1.49 4.40 8.46
N PRO A 132 -1.50 3.84 9.69
CA PRO A 132 -2.54 2.98 10.27
C PRO A 132 -3.87 3.73 10.47
N ILE A 133 -4.97 2.99 10.56
CA ILE A 133 -6.30 3.58 10.80
C ILE A 133 -6.30 4.30 12.16
N SER A 134 -6.77 5.55 12.17
CA SER A 134 -6.88 6.34 13.39
C SER A 134 -8.12 5.91 14.21
N THR A 135 -8.00 5.97 15.54
CA THR A 135 -9.14 5.70 16.44
C THR A 135 -10.22 6.76 16.30
N GLU A 136 -9.81 8.03 16.21
CA GLU A 136 -10.65 9.21 16.05
C GLU A 136 -9.99 10.22 15.10
N SER A 137 -10.78 11.13 14.52
CA SER A 137 -10.23 12.22 13.71
C SER A 137 -9.96 13.44 14.58
N LEU A 138 -8.69 13.88 14.59
CA LEU A 138 -8.26 15.13 15.24
C LEU A 138 -8.57 16.37 14.38
N ASP A 139 -8.85 16.16 13.09
CA ASP A 139 -9.08 17.21 12.11
C ASP A 139 -10.40 16.94 11.40
N SER A 140 -11.43 17.71 11.74
CA SER A 140 -12.76 17.59 11.11
C SER A 140 -12.73 17.94 9.63
N SER A 141 -11.72 18.67 9.15
CA SER A 141 -11.60 19.06 7.74
C SER A 141 -11.09 17.93 6.84
N LYS A 142 -10.35 16.96 7.42
CA LYS A 142 -9.85 15.78 6.71
C LYS A 142 -10.82 14.64 6.93
N MET A 143 -11.57 14.31 5.89
CA MET A 143 -12.62 13.29 5.92
C MET A 143 -12.02 11.87 5.97
N ILE A 144 -11.48 11.52 7.13
CA ILE A 144 -10.81 10.25 7.41
C ILE A 144 -11.80 9.27 8.05
N ILE A 145 -11.73 8.03 7.59
CA ILE A 145 -12.44 6.88 8.15
C ILE A 145 -11.64 6.39 9.37
N THR A 146 -12.30 6.37 10.51
CA THR A 146 -11.74 5.98 11.81
C THR A 146 -12.31 4.65 12.28
N ILE A 147 -11.73 4.07 13.32
CA ILE A 147 -12.27 2.87 13.99
C ILE A 147 -13.68 3.15 14.54
N HIS A 148 -13.95 4.37 15.05
CA HIS A 148 -15.27 4.76 15.52
C HIS A 148 -16.32 4.66 14.40
N ASP A 149 -16.00 5.18 13.22
CA ASP A 149 -16.92 5.15 12.06
C ASP A 149 -17.26 3.71 11.62
N GLN A 150 -16.28 2.79 11.74
CA GLN A 150 -16.50 1.36 11.45
C GLN A 150 -17.41 0.70 12.48
N ASN A 151 -17.15 0.94 13.77
CA ASN A 151 -17.96 0.38 14.85
C ASN A 151 -19.40 0.90 14.81
N GLU A 152 -19.58 2.18 14.46
CA GLU A 152 -20.89 2.77 14.22
C GLU A 152 -21.62 2.05 13.07
N LEU A 153 -20.94 1.83 11.94
CA LEU A 153 -21.51 1.09 10.81
C LEU A 153 -21.93 -0.33 11.21
N TYR A 154 -21.07 -1.04 11.95
CA TYR A 154 -21.36 -2.39 12.45
C TYR A 154 -22.57 -2.39 13.37
N SER A 155 -22.67 -1.43 14.29
CA SER A 155 -23.80 -1.28 15.21
C SER A 155 -25.12 -1.09 14.45
N GLN A 156 -25.15 -0.16 13.48
CA GLN A 156 -26.34 0.09 12.66
C GLN A 156 -26.75 -1.14 11.84
N CYS A 157 -25.77 -1.83 11.24
CA CYS A 157 -25.99 -3.01 10.40
C CYS A 157 -26.35 -4.27 11.19
N SER A 158 -26.01 -4.36 12.48
CA SER A 158 -26.28 -5.54 13.33
C SER A 158 -27.77 -5.86 13.46
N SER A 159 -28.63 -4.83 13.33
CA SER A 159 -30.09 -4.98 13.35
C SER A 159 -30.67 -5.60 12.07
N GLN A 160 -29.90 -5.63 10.98
CA GLN A 160 -30.38 -6.06 9.67
C GLN A 160 -30.04 -7.50 9.38
N LYS A 161 -30.99 -8.21 8.76
CA LYS A 161 -30.77 -9.59 8.32
C LYS A 161 -29.84 -9.70 7.10
N ARG A 162 -29.72 -8.62 6.32
CA ARG A 162 -28.89 -8.56 5.12
C ARG A 162 -28.47 -7.13 4.82
N ILE A 163 -27.32 -7.01 4.18
CA ILE A 163 -26.86 -5.78 3.52
C ILE A 163 -26.91 -6.03 2.01
N ASP A 164 -27.73 -5.26 1.30
CA ASP A 164 -27.94 -5.45 -0.13
C ASP A 164 -26.79 -4.83 -0.92
N ILE A 165 -26.42 -3.59 -0.56
CA ILE A 165 -25.36 -2.84 -1.24
C ILE A 165 -24.43 -2.23 -0.20
N LEU A 166 -23.12 -2.37 -0.41
CA LEU A 166 -22.08 -1.62 0.28
C LEU A 166 -21.44 -0.63 -0.70
N LEU A 167 -21.36 0.64 -0.30
CA LEU A 167 -20.72 1.72 -1.06
C LEU A 167 -19.45 2.19 -0.33
N THR A 168 -18.30 2.15 -1.00
CA THR A 168 -17.03 2.64 -0.42
C THR A 168 -16.18 3.34 -1.46
N ASN A 169 -15.47 4.41 -1.08
CA ASN A 169 -14.58 5.10 -2.03
C ASN A 169 -13.27 4.35 -2.35
N GLN A 170 -12.89 3.35 -1.55
CA GLN A 170 -11.63 2.60 -1.69
C GLN A 170 -11.86 1.10 -1.71
N TRP A 171 -10.94 0.36 -2.35
CA TRP A 171 -11.02 -1.10 -2.46
C TRP A 171 -10.69 -1.80 -1.13
N PRO A 172 -11.30 -2.98 -0.87
CA PRO A 172 -10.83 -3.86 0.18
C PRO A 172 -9.51 -4.52 -0.24
N ARG A 173 -8.57 -4.66 0.71
CA ARG A 173 -7.32 -5.36 0.43
C ARG A 173 -7.58 -6.82 0.06
N HIS A 174 -6.75 -7.37 -0.82
CA HIS A 174 -6.83 -8.77 -1.28
C HIS A 174 -8.05 -9.10 -2.13
N MET A 175 -8.82 -8.12 -2.60
CA MET A 175 -9.97 -8.33 -3.49
C MET A 175 -9.65 -9.17 -4.73
N LEU A 176 -8.39 -9.10 -5.17
CA LEU A 176 -7.86 -9.81 -6.33
C LEU A 176 -7.25 -11.18 -6.00
N ASN A 177 -7.39 -11.68 -4.77
CA ASN A 177 -7.05 -13.07 -4.45
C ASN A 177 -8.10 -14.03 -5.03
N ASN A 178 -7.65 -15.27 -5.30
CA ASN A 178 -8.50 -16.38 -5.74
C ASN A 178 -9.29 -16.07 -7.02
N VAL A 179 -8.74 -15.25 -7.91
CA VAL A 179 -9.25 -15.01 -9.27
C VAL A 179 -8.32 -15.63 -10.30
N ASP A 180 -8.87 -16.06 -11.43
CA ASP A 180 -8.10 -16.71 -12.49
C ASP A 180 -7.18 -15.72 -13.23
N GLU A 181 -7.65 -14.49 -13.40
CA GLU A 181 -6.97 -13.44 -14.17
C GLU A 181 -6.88 -12.14 -13.35
N LEU A 182 -5.68 -11.57 -13.28
CA LEU A 182 -5.42 -10.32 -12.58
C LEU A 182 -5.48 -9.14 -13.56
N PRO A 183 -6.08 -8.00 -13.18
CA PRO A 183 -5.99 -6.79 -13.96
C PRO A 183 -4.53 -6.31 -14.07
N ASN A 184 -4.18 -5.69 -15.19
CA ASN A 184 -2.84 -5.14 -15.44
C ASN A 184 -2.65 -3.83 -14.66
N ILE A 185 -2.48 -3.95 -13.36
CA ILE A 185 -2.24 -2.85 -12.42
C ILE A 185 -1.00 -3.14 -11.59
N LYS A 186 -0.36 -2.09 -11.10
CA LYS A 186 0.80 -2.22 -10.22
C LYS A 186 0.38 -2.87 -8.90
N ASN A 187 1.10 -3.91 -8.48
CA ASN A 187 0.87 -4.65 -7.23
C ASN A 187 -0.60 -5.06 -6.99
N PRO A 188 -1.23 -5.86 -7.89
CA PRO A 188 -2.66 -6.14 -7.85
C PRO A 188 -3.11 -6.80 -6.53
N LEU A 189 -2.32 -7.73 -5.99
CA LEU A 189 -2.65 -8.42 -4.73
C LEU A 189 -2.52 -7.52 -3.48
N LYS A 190 -1.88 -6.35 -3.61
CA LYS A 190 -1.75 -5.32 -2.56
C LYS A 190 -2.78 -4.20 -2.71
N LYS A 191 -3.60 -4.20 -3.77
CA LYS A 191 -4.59 -3.17 -4.01
C LYS A 191 -5.63 -3.16 -2.89
N GLY A 192 -5.95 -1.97 -2.39
CA GLY A 192 -6.96 -1.77 -1.36
C GLY A 192 -6.41 -1.75 0.08
N LEU A 193 -7.33 -1.64 1.02
CA LEU A 193 -7.06 -1.39 2.44
C LEU A 193 -7.65 -2.49 3.32
N ASP A 194 -6.92 -2.88 4.37
CA ASP A 194 -7.35 -3.92 5.32
C ASP A 194 -8.63 -3.51 6.06
N SER A 195 -8.74 -2.24 6.44
CA SER A 195 -9.93 -1.67 7.08
C SER A 195 -11.22 -1.86 6.26
N ILE A 196 -11.16 -1.68 4.94
CA ILE A 196 -12.32 -1.91 4.06
C ILE A 196 -12.58 -3.42 3.88
N LYS A 197 -11.52 -4.24 3.86
CA LYS A 197 -11.64 -5.71 3.85
C LYS A 197 -12.38 -6.20 5.10
N ASP A 198 -12.06 -5.69 6.29
CA ASP A 198 -12.72 -6.09 7.53
C ASP A 198 -14.22 -5.76 7.51
N ILE A 199 -14.59 -4.60 6.95
CA ILE A 199 -15.99 -4.24 6.72
C ILE A 199 -16.68 -5.23 5.79
N CYS A 200 -16.02 -5.64 4.70
CA CYS A 200 -16.59 -6.61 3.76
C CYS A 200 -16.79 -7.99 4.40
N ILE A 201 -15.84 -8.44 5.22
CA ILE A 201 -15.92 -9.71 5.97
C ILE A 201 -17.09 -9.67 6.96
N GLN A 202 -17.27 -8.54 7.64
CA GLN A 202 -18.31 -8.38 8.65
C GLN A 202 -19.71 -8.24 8.04
N LEU A 203 -19.87 -7.38 7.03
CA LEU A 203 -21.18 -7.03 6.47
C LEU A 203 -21.69 -8.00 5.40
N LYS A 204 -20.80 -8.72 4.70
CA LYS A 204 -21.12 -9.72 3.67
C LYS A 204 -22.19 -9.22 2.67
N PRO A 205 -21.99 -8.05 2.04
CA PRO A 205 -23.02 -7.43 1.23
C PRO A 205 -23.29 -8.24 -0.05
N ALA A 206 -24.51 -8.19 -0.60
CA ALA A 206 -24.79 -8.86 -1.88
C ALA A 206 -24.02 -8.21 -3.05
N TYR A 207 -23.88 -6.88 -3.01
CA TYR A 207 -23.05 -6.09 -3.91
C TYR A 207 -22.13 -5.13 -3.15
N HIS A 208 -20.90 -5.00 -3.62
CA HIS A 208 -19.95 -4.00 -3.15
C HIS A 208 -19.50 -3.14 -4.33
N PHE A 209 -19.83 -1.85 -4.28
CA PHE A 209 -19.39 -0.88 -5.26
C PHE A 209 -18.31 0.02 -4.70
N SER A 210 -17.25 0.16 -5.47
CA SER A 210 -16.19 1.12 -5.24
C SER A 210 -15.79 1.82 -6.55
N LYS A 211 -14.71 2.57 -6.51
CA LYS A 211 -14.17 3.31 -7.65
C LYS A 211 -12.67 3.15 -7.77
N ASP A 212 -12.18 3.38 -8.97
CA ASP A 212 -10.76 3.49 -9.31
C ASP A 212 -10.60 4.26 -10.62
N TYR A 213 -9.36 4.42 -11.08
CA TYR A 213 -9.08 5.00 -12.40
C TYR A 213 -9.53 4.14 -13.58
N PHE A 214 -9.87 2.88 -13.31
CA PHE A 214 -10.21 1.88 -14.31
C PHE A 214 -11.44 1.09 -13.86
N TYR A 215 -12.13 0.50 -14.84
CA TYR A 215 -13.26 -0.36 -14.56
C TYR A 215 -12.77 -1.76 -14.22
N TYR A 216 -13.34 -2.34 -13.17
CA TYR A 216 -13.11 -3.74 -12.83
C TYR A 216 -14.38 -4.39 -12.30
N GLN A 217 -14.72 -5.55 -12.84
CA GLN A 217 -15.77 -6.39 -12.31
C GLN A 217 -15.19 -7.75 -11.97
N ARG A 218 -15.23 -8.08 -10.68
CA ARG A 218 -14.78 -9.39 -10.21
C ARG A 218 -15.86 -10.44 -10.49
N LYS A 219 -15.45 -11.68 -10.74
CA LYS A 219 -16.35 -12.83 -10.56
C LYS A 219 -16.92 -12.81 -9.12
N PRO A 220 -18.18 -13.24 -8.89
CA PRO A 220 -18.74 -13.31 -7.54
C PRO A 220 -17.88 -14.19 -6.63
N TYR A 221 -17.83 -13.89 -5.33
CA TYR A 221 -17.11 -14.74 -4.36
C TYR A 221 -18.01 -15.21 -3.23
N LEU A 222 -17.75 -16.42 -2.73
CA LEU A 222 -18.45 -17.02 -1.59
C LEU A 222 -18.05 -16.33 -0.29
N ASN A 223 -19.01 -16.11 0.61
CA ASN A 223 -18.73 -15.59 1.93
C ASN A 223 -18.30 -16.71 2.89
N ALA A 224 -17.14 -16.55 3.54
CA ALA A 224 -16.46 -17.55 4.38
C ALA A 224 -17.36 -18.31 5.38
N SER A 225 -18.33 -17.64 6.00
CA SER A 225 -19.20 -18.24 7.03
C SER A 225 -20.58 -18.66 6.51
N ASP A 226 -20.88 -18.42 5.24
CA ASP A 226 -22.18 -18.69 4.63
C ASP A 226 -21.97 -18.97 3.13
N GLU A 227 -21.64 -20.22 2.81
CA GLU A 227 -21.39 -20.70 1.44
C GLU A 227 -22.63 -20.60 0.53
N THR A 228 -23.80 -20.22 1.08
CA THR A 228 -25.01 -19.99 0.27
C THR A 228 -25.10 -18.57 -0.27
N LYS A 229 -24.23 -17.66 0.20
CA LYS A 229 -24.25 -16.24 -0.19
C LYS A 229 -22.97 -15.85 -0.90
N VAL A 230 -23.14 -15.07 -1.98
CA VAL A 230 -22.04 -14.47 -2.71
C VAL A 230 -22.08 -12.95 -2.64
N THR A 231 -20.91 -12.35 -2.72
CA THR A 231 -20.74 -10.91 -2.90
C THR A 231 -20.23 -10.63 -4.31
N ARG A 232 -20.79 -9.60 -4.95
CA ARG A 232 -20.38 -9.12 -6.28
C ARG A 232 -19.64 -7.79 -6.13
N PHE A 233 -18.35 -7.79 -6.43
CA PHE A 233 -17.51 -6.59 -6.34
C PHE A 233 -17.37 -5.92 -7.70
N LEU A 234 -17.61 -4.61 -7.74
CA LEU A 234 -17.41 -3.76 -8.91
C LEU A 234 -16.68 -2.47 -8.52
N SER A 235 -15.71 -2.10 -9.33
CA SER A 235 -15.06 -0.80 -9.30
C SER A 235 -15.34 -0.05 -10.60
N LEU A 236 -15.81 1.19 -10.47
CA LEU A 236 -16.19 2.03 -11.60
C LEU A 236 -15.13 3.09 -11.89
N ALA A 237 -14.90 3.34 -13.19
CA ALA A 237 -14.02 4.39 -13.67
C ALA A 237 -14.65 5.79 -13.49
N PRO A 238 -13.89 6.89 -13.66
CA PRO A 238 -14.44 8.25 -13.69
C PRO A 238 -15.32 8.52 -14.91
N VAL A 239 -16.31 9.40 -14.79
CA VAL A 239 -17.19 9.83 -15.91
C VAL A 239 -16.37 10.33 -17.09
N TYR A 240 -15.37 11.16 -16.80
CA TYR A 240 -14.38 11.59 -17.76
C TYR A 240 -13.17 10.68 -17.71
N ASN A 241 -13.00 9.84 -18.72
CA ASN A 241 -11.82 8.99 -18.85
C ASN A 241 -11.45 8.75 -20.32
N ASP A 242 -10.16 8.83 -20.63
CA ASP A 242 -9.65 8.73 -22.02
C ASP A 242 -9.83 7.33 -22.62
N LYS A 243 -9.86 6.31 -21.75
CA LYS A 243 -9.94 4.90 -22.12
C LYS A 243 -11.37 4.43 -22.42
N LYS A 244 -12.37 5.31 -22.27
CA LYS A 244 -13.81 5.00 -22.39
C LYS A 244 -14.24 3.78 -21.57
N GLU A 245 -13.61 3.59 -20.41
CA GLU A 245 -13.94 2.57 -19.44
C GLU A 245 -15.32 2.82 -18.83
N LYS A 246 -15.93 1.73 -18.36
CA LYS A 246 -17.29 1.76 -17.83
C LYS A 246 -17.32 2.49 -16.48
N TYR A 247 -17.87 3.69 -16.50
CA TYR A 247 -18.06 4.53 -15.31
C TYR A 247 -19.46 4.41 -14.70
N LEU A 248 -20.43 3.86 -15.44
CA LEU A 248 -21.83 3.74 -15.03
C LEU A 248 -22.30 2.29 -15.18
N PHE A 249 -22.89 1.76 -14.12
CA PHE A 249 -23.38 0.39 -14.05
C PHE A 249 -24.88 0.38 -13.75
N ALA A 250 -25.65 -0.27 -14.61
CA ALA A 250 -27.07 -0.51 -14.42
C ALA A 250 -27.30 -1.93 -13.90
N MET A 251 -28.13 -2.08 -12.87
CA MET A 251 -28.53 -3.37 -12.35
C MET A 251 -30.03 -3.44 -12.08
N ASN A 252 -30.56 -4.66 -12.18
CA ASN A 252 -31.88 -5.00 -11.68
C ASN A 252 -31.71 -6.02 -10.55
N TYR A 253 -31.75 -5.54 -9.31
CA TYR A 253 -31.46 -6.34 -8.14
C TYR A 253 -32.74 -6.89 -7.49
N GLN A 254 -32.70 -8.14 -7.07
CA GLN A 254 -33.81 -8.83 -6.41
C GLN A 254 -33.27 -9.50 -5.14
N PRO A 255 -33.54 -8.95 -3.95
CA PRO A 255 -32.90 -9.39 -2.71
C PRO A 255 -33.06 -10.88 -2.37
N ASN A 256 -34.20 -11.48 -2.72
CA ASN A 256 -34.54 -12.86 -2.39
C ASN A 256 -34.37 -13.82 -3.58
N LYS A 257 -33.72 -13.39 -4.66
CA LYS A 257 -33.52 -14.25 -5.84
C LYS A 257 -32.46 -15.30 -5.52
N GLU A 258 -32.76 -16.55 -5.86
CA GLU A 258 -31.78 -17.65 -5.78
C GLU A 258 -30.55 -17.33 -6.64
N ILE A 259 -29.38 -17.64 -6.09
CA ILE A 259 -28.10 -17.30 -6.68
C ILE A 259 -27.49 -18.57 -7.26
N ASN A 260 -27.09 -18.54 -8.55
CA ASN A 260 -26.24 -19.59 -9.09
C ASN A 260 -24.83 -19.46 -8.52
N LEU A 261 -24.33 -20.53 -7.89
CA LEU A 261 -23.02 -20.60 -7.26
C LEU A 261 -21.93 -21.16 -8.20
N GLU A 262 -22.29 -21.70 -9.37
CA GLU A 262 -21.36 -22.36 -10.30
C GLU A 262 -20.22 -21.44 -10.78
N ASP A 263 -20.51 -20.14 -10.93
CA ASP A 263 -19.54 -19.13 -11.38
C ASP A 263 -18.84 -18.40 -10.23
N SER A 264 -19.06 -18.83 -8.98
CA SER A 264 -18.48 -18.18 -7.80
C SER A 264 -17.05 -18.67 -7.55
N THR A 265 -16.18 -17.74 -7.16
CA THR A 265 -14.83 -18.07 -6.68
C THR A 265 -14.85 -18.27 -5.17
N PRO A 266 -13.80 -18.90 -4.61
CA PRO A 266 -13.55 -18.87 -3.17
C PRO A 266 -13.40 -17.45 -2.64
N ASN A 267 -13.59 -17.30 -1.32
CA ASN A 267 -13.53 -16.01 -0.66
C ASN A 267 -12.13 -15.36 -0.87
N PRO A 268 -12.04 -14.10 -1.32
CA PRO A 268 -10.76 -13.43 -1.57
C PRO A 268 -9.97 -13.16 -0.29
N PHE A 269 -10.63 -13.11 0.86
CA PHE A 269 -10.03 -12.83 2.16
C PHE A 269 -9.52 -14.11 2.86
N GLU A 270 -9.79 -15.28 2.27
CA GLU A 270 -9.25 -16.56 2.74
C GLU A 270 -8.02 -16.97 1.92
N LEU A 271 -6.96 -17.33 2.64
CA LEU A 271 -5.77 -17.93 2.05
C LEU A 271 -6.11 -19.40 1.68
N GLN A 272 -6.27 -19.70 0.40
CA GLN A 272 -6.50 -21.09 -0.02
C GLN A 272 -5.38 -22.02 0.45
N GLN A 273 -5.79 -23.16 1.01
CA GLN A 273 -4.95 -24.28 1.44
C GLN A 273 -4.21 -25.00 0.29
N GLN A 274 -4.12 -24.43 -0.92
CA GLN A 274 -3.33 -25.00 -2.01
C GLN A 274 -1.83 -25.12 -1.63
N GLN A 275 -1.35 -24.32 -0.68
CA GLN A 275 -0.02 -24.47 -0.09
C GLN A 275 0.13 -25.66 0.89
N LYS A 276 -0.97 -26.24 1.41
CA LYS A 276 -0.89 -27.38 2.37
C LYS A 276 -0.70 -28.74 1.68
N LYS A 277 -1.25 -28.97 0.47
CA LYS A 277 -1.04 -30.26 -0.25
C LYS A 277 0.41 -30.44 -0.74
N GLN A 278 1.12 -29.36 -1.07
CA GLN A 278 2.57 -29.41 -1.36
C GLN A 278 3.41 -29.68 -0.09
N ARG A 279 2.96 -29.24 1.09
CA ARG A 279 3.66 -29.50 2.36
C ARG A 279 3.59 -30.96 2.81
N ILE A 280 2.50 -31.68 2.54
CA ILE A 280 2.36 -33.08 3.00
C ILE A 280 3.25 -34.03 2.17
N ILE A 281 3.53 -33.72 0.91
CA ILE A 281 4.46 -34.51 0.07
C ILE A 281 5.92 -34.27 0.49
N ASN A 282 6.27 -33.06 0.97
CA ASN A 282 7.62 -32.75 1.43
C ASN A 282 7.88 -33.19 2.90
N ASN A 283 6.84 -33.37 3.71
CA ASN A 283 6.98 -33.71 5.13
C ASN A 283 7.46 -35.15 5.46
N GLN A 284 7.75 -35.98 4.45
CA GLN A 284 8.44 -37.27 4.70
C GLN A 284 9.98 -37.18 4.56
N GLN A 285 10.54 -36.01 4.23
CA GLN A 285 11.99 -35.77 4.25
C GLN A 285 12.47 -34.78 5.33
N ASP A 286 11.55 -34.08 6.00
CA ASP A 286 11.89 -32.98 6.92
C ASP A 286 11.80 -33.32 8.42
N GLN A 287 12.05 -34.57 8.82
CA GLN A 287 12.26 -34.90 10.25
C GLN A 287 13.70 -34.65 10.75
N PHE A 288 14.59 -34.09 9.93
CA PHE A 288 15.98 -33.78 10.32
C PHE A 288 16.39 -32.31 10.13
N ILE A 289 15.51 -31.40 9.71
CA ILE A 289 15.86 -29.99 9.41
C ILE A 289 15.02 -29.02 10.26
N GLN A 290 14.95 -29.23 11.58
CA GLN A 290 14.25 -28.29 12.48
C GLN A 290 15.13 -27.57 13.51
N THR A 291 16.47 -27.61 13.42
CA THR A 291 17.31 -26.99 14.46
C THR A 291 18.55 -26.20 14.01
N ASN A 292 18.82 -25.99 12.72
CA ASN A 292 20.07 -25.34 12.28
C ASN A 292 19.88 -24.00 11.55
N PHE A 293 19.11 -23.08 12.14
CA PHE A 293 18.82 -21.77 11.56
C PHE A 293 19.31 -20.59 12.40
N PHE A 294 20.53 -20.61 12.96
CA PHE A 294 21.11 -19.40 13.58
C PHE A 294 22.63 -19.32 13.39
N PHE A 295 23.08 -18.14 12.94
CA PHE A 295 24.47 -17.76 12.66
C PHE A 295 25.47 -18.24 13.72
N GLN A 296 26.48 -19.00 13.30
CA GLN A 296 27.72 -19.20 14.06
C GLN A 296 28.90 -19.16 13.10
N SER A 297 29.91 -18.36 13.46
CA SER A 297 31.20 -18.29 12.80
C SER A 297 32.25 -19.03 13.62
N GLN A 298 32.94 -19.97 12.94
CA GLN A 298 34.28 -20.56 13.17
C GLN A 298 34.43 -21.77 14.14
N PRO A 299 35.50 -22.61 14.05
CA PRO A 299 36.63 -22.66 13.11
C PRO A 299 36.83 -24.03 12.40
N GLN A 300 37.81 -24.04 11.49
CA GLN A 300 38.32 -25.15 10.67
C GLN A 300 38.45 -26.51 11.38
N GLN A 301 38.09 -27.59 10.68
CA GLN A 301 38.90 -28.80 10.60
C GLN A 301 38.53 -29.66 9.38
N ASN A 302 39.57 -30.14 8.71
CA ASN A 302 39.56 -31.04 7.56
C ASN A 302 38.64 -32.24 7.75
N HIS A 303 37.98 -32.71 6.68
CA HIS A 303 38.10 -34.11 6.26
C HIS A 303 37.63 -34.29 4.81
N GLN A 304 38.52 -34.90 4.02
CA GLN A 304 38.31 -35.43 2.68
C GLN A 304 37.26 -36.55 2.70
N ASN A 305 36.48 -36.68 1.61
CA ASN A 305 36.04 -37.92 0.95
C ASN A 305 35.06 -37.51 -0.17
N ARG A 306 35.47 -37.36 -1.43
CA ARG A 306 35.58 -38.42 -2.46
C ARG A 306 34.60 -39.57 -2.23
N PHE A 307 33.54 -39.64 -3.03
CA PHE A 307 33.21 -40.84 -3.79
C PHE A 307 32.45 -40.48 -5.08
N ASN A 308 33.06 -40.92 -6.19
CA ASN A 308 32.46 -41.08 -7.50
C ASN A 308 31.19 -41.93 -7.42
N ASN A 309 30.20 -41.59 -8.25
CA ASN A 309 29.70 -42.60 -9.18
C ASN A 309 29.14 -41.96 -10.44
N ASN A 310 29.91 -42.13 -11.52
CA ASN A 310 29.42 -42.12 -12.88
C ASN A 310 28.34 -43.20 -13.01
N ASN A 311 27.22 -42.86 -13.66
CA ASN A 311 26.71 -43.74 -14.71
C ASN A 311 25.90 -42.94 -15.72
N ASN A 312 26.46 -42.91 -16.92
CA ASN A 312 25.81 -42.54 -18.16
C ASN A 312 24.58 -43.44 -18.38
N ASN A 313 23.47 -42.84 -18.80
CA ASN A 313 22.71 -43.40 -19.90
C ASN A 313 21.93 -42.29 -20.62
N ASN A 314 22.30 -42.12 -21.89
CA ASN A 314 21.59 -41.35 -22.89
C ASN A 314 20.16 -41.86 -23.05
N ASN A 315 19.19 -40.95 -23.16
CA ASN A 315 18.32 -40.91 -24.35
C ASN A 315 17.43 -39.66 -24.36
N ASN A 316 17.63 -38.88 -25.42
CA ASN A 316 16.67 -38.09 -26.18
C ASN A 316 15.33 -37.73 -25.51
N ASN A 317 15.15 -36.44 -25.23
CA ASN A 317 13.96 -35.68 -25.65
C ASN A 317 14.24 -34.18 -25.58
N ASN A 318 14.77 -33.65 -26.68
CA ASN A 318 14.83 -32.22 -26.97
C ASN A 318 13.46 -31.75 -27.45
N VAL A 319 12.59 -31.30 -26.55
CA VAL A 319 11.52 -30.34 -26.89
C VAL A 319 11.25 -29.44 -25.67
N ASN A 320 11.48 -28.14 -25.84
CA ASN A 320 10.91 -27.02 -25.08
C ASN A 320 11.13 -26.98 -23.54
N ARG A 321 12.33 -26.55 -23.11
CA ARG A 321 12.52 -25.86 -21.82
C ARG A 321 13.13 -24.47 -22.01
N LYS A 322 12.35 -23.56 -22.60
CA LYS A 322 12.42 -22.14 -22.23
C LYS A 322 11.26 -21.88 -21.27
N ARG A 323 11.44 -22.32 -20.01
CA ARG A 323 10.61 -21.82 -18.91
C ARG A 323 11.10 -20.41 -18.60
N LYS A 324 10.29 -19.43 -19.00
CA LYS A 324 10.22 -18.09 -18.40
C LYS A 324 10.21 -18.29 -16.88
N MET A 325 11.28 -17.89 -16.19
CA MET A 325 11.25 -17.71 -14.74
C MET A 325 10.47 -16.42 -14.48
N GLU A 326 9.15 -16.50 -14.39
CA GLU A 326 8.39 -15.48 -13.69
C GLU A 326 8.69 -15.67 -12.19
N LYS A 327 9.32 -14.65 -11.59
CA LYS A 327 9.74 -14.61 -10.18
C LYS A 327 8.53 -14.91 -9.29
N GLU A 328 8.49 -16.11 -8.70
CA GLU A 328 7.67 -16.38 -7.54
C GLU A 328 8.11 -15.41 -6.43
N MET A 329 7.16 -14.61 -5.95
CA MET A 329 7.36 -13.68 -4.84
C MET A 329 7.64 -14.51 -3.58
N ASP A 330 8.78 -14.26 -2.93
CA ASP A 330 9.20 -15.01 -1.76
C ASP A 330 8.26 -14.70 -0.58
N VAL A 331 7.48 -15.70 -0.16
CA VAL A 331 6.38 -15.60 0.82
C VAL A 331 6.88 -15.18 2.22
N ASN A 332 8.20 -15.15 2.45
CA ASN A 332 8.81 -14.88 3.75
C ASN A 332 9.56 -13.53 3.85
N CYS A 333 9.41 -12.61 2.90
CA CYS A 333 10.09 -11.31 3.00
C CYS A 333 9.56 -10.46 4.16
N TRP A 334 10.43 -10.02 5.08
CA TRP A 334 10.06 -9.27 6.27
C TRP A 334 9.77 -7.78 6.02
N PHE A 335 10.28 -7.24 4.91
CA PHE A 335 10.10 -5.85 4.48
C PHE A 335 8.98 -5.66 3.45
N CYS A 336 8.39 -6.74 2.95
CA CYS A 336 7.26 -6.61 2.04
C CYS A 336 5.99 -6.32 2.84
N LEU A 337 5.35 -5.17 2.59
CA LEU A 337 4.02 -4.84 3.16
C LEU A 337 2.93 -5.89 2.88
N SER A 338 3.14 -6.78 1.90
CA SER A 338 2.26 -7.91 1.60
C SER A 338 2.54 -9.19 2.39
N SER A 339 3.64 -9.22 3.14
CA SER A 339 4.02 -10.40 3.93
C SER A 339 3.13 -10.48 5.17
N PRO A 340 2.55 -11.66 5.48
CA PRO A 340 1.79 -11.84 6.73
C PRO A 340 2.66 -11.67 7.98
N ASN A 341 3.99 -11.69 7.81
CA ASN A 341 4.98 -11.52 8.87
C ASN A 341 5.51 -10.08 8.95
N VAL A 342 4.92 -9.12 8.22
CA VAL A 342 5.34 -7.72 8.28
C VAL A 342 5.02 -7.13 9.65
N GLU A 343 5.99 -6.48 10.26
CA GLU A 343 5.85 -5.85 11.57
C GLU A 343 5.26 -4.44 11.39
N SER A 344 3.94 -4.39 11.17
CA SER A 344 3.26 -3.15 10.79
C SER A 344 3.36 -2.04 11.83
N HIS A 345 3.56 -2.37 13.11
CA HIS A 345 3.71 -1.39 14.19
C HIS A 345 5.03 -0.62 14.14
N LEU A 346 6.00 -1.07 13.33
CA LEU A 346 7.26 -0.36 13.09
C LEU A 346 7.16 0.65 11.95
N ILE A 347 6.05 0.66 11.19
CA ILE A 347 5.87 1.57 10.04
C ILE A 347 5.41 2.93 10.56
N SER A 348 6.18 3.97 10.23
CA SER A 348 5.90 5.33 10.67
C SER A 348 5.10 6.13 9.63
N THR A 349 5.58 6.18 8.39
CA THR A 349 4.98 6.98 7.31
C THR A 349 5.04 6.22 6.00
N VAL A 350 4.00 6.27 5.18
CA VAL A 350 3.94 5.59 3.87
C VAL A 350 3.85 6.62 2.77
N GLY A 351 4.79 6.57 1.83
CA GLY A 351 4.80 7.37 0.59
C GLY A 351 4.15 6.63 -0.56
N ASN A 352 4.41 7.07 -1.80
CA ASN A 352 3.80 6.45 -2.98
C ASN A 352 4.49 5.14 -3.38
N GLU A 353 5.81 5.10 -3.24
CA GLU A 353 6.68 4.03 -3.75
C GLU A 353 7.62 3.46 -2.68
N SER A 354 7.72 4.15 -1.55
CA SER A 354 8.54 3.80 -0.41
C SER A 354 7.84 4.15 0.91
N TYR A 355 8.35 3.64 2.02
CA TYR A 355 7.81 3.95 3.34
C TYR A 355 8.92 4.01 4.39
N LEU A 356 8.68 4.77 5.46
CA LEU A 356 9.54 4.83 6.64
C LEU A 356 9.15 3.77 7.65
N ALA A 357 10.14 3.04 8.15
CA ALA A 357 9.95 2.10 9.24
C ALA A 357 11.14 2.08 10.20
N PHE A 358 10.87 1.72 11.44
CA PHE A 358 11.91 1.47 12.43
C PHE A 358 12.54 0.08 12.22
N PRO A 359 13.88 -0.04 12.31
CA PRO A 359 14.53 -1.33 12.40
C PRO A 359 14.33 -1.92 13.80
N LYS A 360 14.14 -3.24 13.89
CA LYS A 360 14.31 -3.94 15.17
C LYS A 360 15.72 -3.73 15.70
N GLY A 361 15.84 -3.41 16.98
CA GLY A 361 17.12 -3.10 17.61
C GLY A 361 17.78 -1.86 17.04
N GLN A 362 17.08 -0.73 17.10
CA GLN A 362 17.61 0.56 16.65
C GLN A 362 18.92 0.94 17.36
N MET A 363 19.82 1.63 16.64
CA MET A 363 21.09 2.11 17.22
C MET A 363 20.90 3.34 18.10
N VAL A 364 20.13 4.31 17.61
CA VAL A 364 19.85 5.57 18.28
C VAL A 364 18.44 6.00 17.98
N ASP A 365 17.89 6.89 18.80
CA ASP A 365 16.57 7.45 18.54
C ASP A 365 16.56 8.20 17.22
N GLY A 366 15.54 7.95 16.40
CA GLY A 366 15.45 8.46 15.03
C GLY A 366 16.19 7.63 13.99
N HIS A 367 16.82 6.49 14.36
CA HIS A 367 17.32 5.53 13.38
C HIS A 367 16.16 4.86 12.64
N VAL A 368 15.97 5.23 11.38
CA VAL A 368 14.86 4.76 10.55
C VAL A 368 15.35 4.17 9.23
N LEU A 369 14.48 3.42 8.58
CA LEU A 369 14.70 2.83 7.27
C LEU A 369 13.78 3.50 6.25
N ILE A 370 14.29 3.82 5.06
CA ILE A 370 13.43 4.01 3.89
C ILE A 370 13.39 2.68 3.14
N VAL A 371 12.21 2.06 3.11
CA VAL A 371 11.99 0.72 2.54
C VAL A 371 11.19 0.82 1.25
N PHE A 372 11.62 0.09 0.22
CA PHE A 372 10.92 0.10 -1.08
C PHE A 372 9.61 -0.69 -0.98
N ILE A 373 8.52 -0.20 -1.55
CA ILE A 373 7.23 -0.94 -1.50
C ILE A 373 7.27 -2.20 -2.39
N GLU A 374 7.95 -2.10 -3.53
CA GLU A 374 8.21 -3.24 -4.40
C GLU A 374 9.40 -4.06 -3.88
N HIS A 375 9.40 -5.38 -4.14
CA HIS A 375 10.51 -6.27 -3.79
C HIS A 375 11.67 -6.06 -4.77
N LYS A 376 12.29 -4.88 -4.66
CA LYS A 376 13.46 -4.47 -5.43
C LYS A 376 14.68 -4.58 -4.54
N PRO A 377 15.79 -5.15 -5.04
CA PRO A 377 16.94 -5.48 -4.19
C PRO A 377 17.73 -4.24 -3.76
N SER A 378 17.64 -3.12 -4.48
CA SER A 378 18.56 -1.99 -4.28
C SER A 378 18.06 -0.67 -4.89
N LEU A 379 18.58 0.46 -4.41
CA LEU A 379 18.30 1.81 -4.93
C LEU A 379 18.59 1.93 -6.44
N MET A 380 19.61 1.21 -6.91
CA MET A 380 20.00 1.21 -8.33
C MET A 380 18.98 0.50 -9.22
N SER A 381 18.20 -0.45 -8.66
CA SER A 381 17.13 -1.15 -9.37
C SER A 381 15.81 -0.37 -9.47
N LEU A 382 15.71 0.80 -8.82
CA LEU A 382 14.51 1.64 -8.84
C LEU A 382 14.34 2.42 -10.15
N GLY A 383 13.08 2.64 -10.54
CA GLY A 383 12.70 3.56 -11.63
C GLY A 383 12.76 5.03 -11.20
N THR A 384 12.36 5.93 -12.09
CA THR A 384 12.39 7.38 -11.85
C THR A 384 11.41 7.80 -10.77
N SER A 385 10.15 7.36 -10.86
CA SER A 385 9.11 7.68 -9.87
C SER A 385 9.44 7.20 -8.47
N GLU A 386 10.04 6.00 -8.35
CA GLU A 386 10.40 5.46 -7.04
C GLU A 386 11.55 6.25 -6.42
N ARG A 387 12.54 6.68 -7.22
CA ARG A 387 13.63 7.54 -6.71
C ARG A 387 13.15 8.91 -6.30
N GLU A 388 12.24 9.52 -7.05
CA GLU A 388 11.64 10.80 -6.67
C GLU A 388 10.93 10.70 -5.31
N ASP A 389 10.31 9.56 -5.00
CA ASP A 389 9.69 9.30 -3.70
C ASP A 389 10.74 9.14 -2.58
N ILE A 390 11.85 8.43 -2.85
CA ILE A 390 12.99 8.33 -1.93
C ILE A 390 13.60 9.71 -1.65
N ASP A 391 13.81 10.52 -2.68
CA ASP A 391 14.42 11.85 -2.56
C ASP A 391 13.53 12.79 -1.73
N LYS A 392 12.20 12.68 -1.85
CA LYS A 392 11.25 13.40 -0.97
C LYS A 392 11.45 13.00 0.49
N PHE A 393 11.52 11.71 0.79
CA PHE A 393 11.78 11.26 2.16
C PHE A 393 13.13 11.75 2.69
N LEU A 394 14.20 11.63 1.90
CA LEU A 394 15.51 12.14 2.28
C LEU A 394 15.46 13.64 2.58
N ASN A 395 14.83 14.44 1.72
CA ASN A 395 14.69 15.88 1.92
C ASN A 395 13.88 16.24 3.18
N SER A 396 12.78 15.52 3.45
CA SER A 396 11.98 15.71 4.65
C SER A 396 12.74 15.31 5.92
N LEU A 397 13.46 14.18 5.89
CA LEU A 397 14.30 13.73 7.01
C LEU A 397 15.46 14.70 7.27
N THR A 398 16.09 15.25 6.24
CA THR A 398 17.12 16.30 6.37
C THR A 398 16.58 17.48 7.17
N LYS A 399 15.40 18.01 6.79
CA LYS A 399 14.77 19.15 7.49
C LYS A 399 14.39 18.79 8.93
N TYR A 400 13.90 17.56 9.13
CA TYR A 400 13.52 17.07 10.46
C TYR A 400 14.73 16.99 11.39
N PHE A 401 15.81 16.32 10.98
CA PHE A 401 17.01 16.19 11.80
C PHE A 401 17.73 17.52 12.00
N ASP A 402 17.69 18.41 11.01
CA ASP A 402 18.22 19.78 11.16
C ASP A 402 17.51 20.54 12.29
N SER A 403 16.19 20.39 12.42
CA SER A 403 15.41 20.98 13.52
C SER A 403 15.77 20.42 14.91
N LEU A 404 16.43 19.25 14.96
CA LEU A 404 16.88 18.58 16.17
C LEU A 404 18.38 18.79 16.45
N ASP A 405 19.04 19.63 15.68
CA ASP A 405 20.51 19.82 15.71
C ASP A 405 21.29 18.53 15.44
N GLN A 406 20.81 17.75 14.46
CA GLN A 406 21.39 16.48 14.04
C GLN A 406 21.66 16.49 12.54
N ASP A 407 22.76 15.85 12.14
CA ASP A 407 23.00 15.48 10.74
C ASP A 407 22.58 14.02 10.54
N MET A 408 22.42 13.57 9.30
CA MET A 408 22.13 12.16 9.01
C MET A 408 23.21 11.52 8.12
N VAL A 409 23.46 10.24 8.40
CA VAL A 409 24.22 9.35 7.52
C VAL A 409 23.26 8.34 6.94
N VAL A 410 23.25 8.26 5.61
CA VAL A 410 22.41 7.32 4.88
C VAL A 410 23.31 6.28 4.22
N PHE A 411 22.98 5.01 4.38
CA PHE A 411 23.72 3.96 3.68
C PHE A 411 22.85 2.81 3.22
N GLU A 412 23.31 2.17 2.15
CA GLU A 412 22.73 0.96 1.58
C GLU A 412 23.84 -0.06 1.35
N ARG A 413 23.52 -1.33 1.60
CA ARG A 413 24.34 -2.45 1.14
C ARG A 413 23.50 -3.33 0.24
N ASN A 414 23.94 -3.54 -0.99
CA ASN A 414 23.33 -4.48 -1.91
C ASN A 414 24.29 -5.66 -2.09
N VAL A 415 24.17 -6.69 -1.24
CA VAL A 415 24.98 -7.91 -1.33
C VAL A 415 24.06 -9.12 -1.43
N PRO A 416 23.95 -9.76 -2.61
CA PRO A 416 23.06 -10.89 -2.81
C PRO A 416 23.46 -12.05 -1.90
N LEU A 417 22.49 -12.55 -1.13
CA LEU A 417 22.64 -13.77 -0.34
C LEU A 417 22.24 -14.96 -1.22
N LYS A 418 23.03 -16.04 -1.18
CA LYS A 418 22.75 -17.24 -1.99
C LYS A 418 21.39 -17.83 -1.60
N GLY A 419 20.49 -17.94 -2.59
CA GLY A 419 19.17 -18.57 -2.42
C GLY A 419 18.08 -17.67 -1.86
N THR A 420 18.32 -16.37 -1.66
CA THR A 420 17.31 -15.43 -1.15
C THR A 420 17.20 -14.19 -2.02
N VAL A 421 15.98 -13.71 -2.23
CA VAL A 421 15.75 -12.43 -2.90
C VAL A 421 15.82 -11.30 -1.87
N ASN A 422 16.86 -10.48 -1.90
CA ASN A 422 17.00 -9.35 -0.99
C ASN A 422 15.92 -8.29 -1.24
N HIS A 423 15.50 -7.63 -0.16
CA HIS A 423 14.65 -6.44 -0.21
C HIS A 423 15.48 -5.22 0.18
N GLY A 424 15.61 -4.29 -0.76
CA GLY A 424 16.43 -3.10 -0.62
C GLY A 424 15.80 -2.07 0.33
N HIS A 425 16.65 -1.45 1.12
CA HIS A 425 16.27 -0.39 2.05
C HIS A 425 17.48 0.50 2.31
N LEU A 426 17.23 1.79 2.48
CA LEU A 426 18.23 2.73 2.97
C LEU A 426 18.15 2.77 4.49
N GLN A 427 19.30 2.77 5.15
CA GLN A 427 19.43 2.98 6.60
C GLN A 427 19.76 4.44 6.84
N ILE A 428 19.01 5.12 7.70
CA ILE A 428 19.16 6.55 8.01
C ILE A 428 19.47 6.68 9.49
N VAL A 429 20.69 7.08 9.80
CA VAL A 429 21.19 7.15 11.16
C VAL A 429 21.51 8.60 11.52
N PRO A 430 20.79 9.21 12.47
CA PRO A 430 21.09 10.56 12.91
C PRO A 430 22.38 10.60 13.76
N ILE A 431 23.15 11.68 13.60
CA ILE A 431 24.34 12.00 14.36
C ILE A 431 24.13 13.37 15.01
N PRO A 432 24.15 13.45 16.35
CA PRO A 432 24.12 14.73 17.06
C PRO A 432 25.30 15.64 16.67
N ARG A 433 25.03 16.90 16.31
CA ARG A 433 26.10 17.85 15.93
C ARG A 433 27.07 18.17 17.06
N ASN A 434 26.63 18.01 18.31
CA ASN A 434 27.49 18.15 19.48
C ASN A 434 28.66 17.14 19.53
N LYS A 435 28.66 16.07 18.71
CA LYS A 435 29.82 15.19 18.53
C LYS A 435 30.93 15.84 17.69
N ASN A 436 30.67 16.98 17.04
CA ASN A 436 31.62 17.75 16.23
C ASN A 436 32.30 16.93 15.12
N ILE A 437 31.56 16.01 14.51
CA ILE A 437 32.05 15.13 13.45
C ILE A 437 31.78 15.80 12.11
N THR A 438 32.83 16.08 11.35
CA THR A 438 32.69 16.69 10.02
C THR A 438 32.40 15.64 8.94
N VAL A 439 31.83 16.09 7.82
CA VAL A 439 31.62 15.25 6.63
C VAL A 439 32.93 14.60 6.16
N ASP A 440 34.05 15.34 6.17
CA ASP A 440 35.35 14.81 5.75
C ASP A 440 35.88 13.75 6.72
N GLN A 441 35.66 13.92 8.03
CA GLN A 441 36.00 12.89 9.02
C GLN A 441 35.18 11.62 8.81
N LEU A 442 33.88 11.74 8.53
CA LEU A 442 33.03 10.60 8.17
C LEU A 442 33.55 9.88 6.93
N LYS A 443 33.87 10.62 5.86
CA LYS A 443 34.44 10.04 4.63
C LYS A 443 35.72 9.28 4.93
N GLN A 444 36.67 9.91 5.63
CA GLN A 444 37.94 9.28 5.98
C GLN A 444 37.76 8.03 6.82
N LEU A 445 36.82 8.04 7.77
CA LEU A 445 36.52 6.88 8.61
C LEU A 445 36.01 5.69 7.78
N PHE A 446 35.06 5.92 6.87
CA PHE A 446 34.53 4.87 5.99
C PHE A 446 35.57 4.35 5.01
N ILE A 447 36.38 5.24 4.42
CA ILE A 447 37.48 4.88 3.51
C ILE A 447 38.54 4.03 4.23
N ALA A 448 39.02 4.49 5.40
CA ALA A 448 40.04 3.76 6.16
C ALA A 448 39.53 2.39 6.63
N SER A 449 38.34 2.36 7.22
CA SER A 449 37.73 1.11 7.72
C SER A 449 37.37 0.15 6.59
N GLY A 450 36.96 0.67 5.43
CA GLY A 450 36.73 -0.12 4.23
C GLY A 450 38.02 -0.79 3.74
N LYS A 451 39.11 -0.03 3.69
CA LYS A 451 40.42 -0.52 3.24
C LYS A 451 40.93 -1.69 4.10
N ASP A 452 40.70 -1.63 5.41
CA ASP A 452 41.06 -2.70 6.36
C ASP A 452 40.35 -4.03 6.07
N ILE A 453 39.17 -3.98 5.45
CA ILE A 453 38.37 -5.15 5.07
C ILE A 453 38.34 -5.40 3.55
N GLY A 454 39.20 -4.70 2.80
CA GLY A 454 39.35 -4.88 1.35
C GLY A 454 38.29 -4.20 0.48
N ILE A 455 37.58 -3.21 1.01
CA ILE A 455 36.63 -2.37 0.27
C ILE A 455 37.32 -1.07 -0.13
N ASP A 456 37.30 -0.76 -1.42
CA ASP A 456 37.87 0.49 -1.95
C ASP A 456 36.76 1.47 -2.32
N PHE A 457 36.61 2.52 -1.51
CA PHE A 457 35.56 3.53 -1.69
C PHE A 457 36.00 4.60 -2.68
N LYS A 458 35.15 4.85 -3.67
CA LYS A 458 35.25 5.97 -4.60
C LYS A 458 34.32 7.09 -4.18
N GLU A 459 34.78 8.33 -4.33
CA GLU A 459 33.97 9.52 -4.11
C GLU A 459 33.29 9.97 -5.41
N SER A 460 32.02 10.30 -5.30
CA SER A 460 31.22 10.91 -6.36
C SER A 460 30.91 12.36 -5.99
N SER A 461 30.91 13.26 -6.98
CA SER A 461 30.57 14.66 -6.76
C SER A 461 29.10 14.83 -6.34
N LYS A 462 28.79 15.96 -5.70
CA LYS A 462 27.45 16.31 -5.20
C LYS A 462 26.39 16.33 -6.31
N ASP A 463 26.78 16.75 -7.51
CA ASP A 463 25.91 16.91 -8.67
C ASP A 463 25.84 15.66 -9.57
N THR A 464 26.55 14.59 -9.22
CA THR A 464 26.52 13.36 -10.02
C THR A 464 25.15 12.70 -9.86
N SER A 465 24.42 12.59 -10.97
CA SER A 465 23.17 11.84 -11.03
C SER A 465 23.41 10.39 -10.61
N LEU A 466 22.47 9.82 -9.87
CA LEU A 466 22.46 8.39 -9.54
C LEU A 466 22.50 7.52 -10.80
N ASP A 467 22.04 8.03 -11.95
CA ASP A 467 22.09 7.34 -13.23
C ASP A 467 23.52 7.18 -13.75
N SER A 468 24.42 8.12 -13.47
CA SER A 468 25.84 7.99 -13.84
C SER A 468 26.54 6.89 -13.04
N LEU A 469 26.02 6.57 -11.85
CA LEU A 469 26.54 5.50 -11.00
C LEU A 469 26.01 4.12 -11.43
N LYS A 470 24.86 4.04 -12.11
CA LYS A 470 24.24 2.76 -12.53
C LYS A 470 25.20 1.91 -13.33
N ASP A 471 25.83 2.48 -14.34
CA ASP A 471 26.67 1.72 -15.28
C ASP A 471 27.90 1.11 -14.57
N GLU A 472 28.36 1.70 -13.45
CA GLU A 472 29.48 1.19 -12.66
C GLU A 472 29.08 0.10 -11.65
N ILE A 473 27.84 0.08 -11.15
CA ILE A 473 27.46 -0.73 -9.97
C ILE A 473 26.19 -1.58 -10.11
N LEU A 474 25.38 -1.43 -11.17
CA LEU A 474 24.06 -2.08 -11.27
C LEU A 474 24.14 -3.61 -11.21
N ASP A 475 25.17 -4.20 -11.82
CA ASP A 475 25.35 -5.66 -11.92
C ASP A 475 26.23 -6.24 -10.82
N ASN A 476 26.81 -5.40 -9.95
CA ASN A 476 27.75 -5.82 -8.91
C ASN A 476 27.17 -5.62 -7.50
N PRO A 477 27.52 -6.50 -6.54
CA PRO A 477 27.31 -6.20 -5.13
C PRO A 477 27.97 -4.85 -4.78
N TYR A 478 27.33 -4.00 -3.98
CA TYR A 478 27.88 -2.68 -3.67
C TYR A 478 27.55 -2.20 -2.26
N PHE A 479 28.35 -1.24 -1.79
CA PHE A 479 28.03 -0.40 -0.63
C PHE A 479 27.92 1.05 -1.09
N LEU A 480 26.86 1.73 -0.66
CA LEU A 480 26.60 3.14 -0.95
C LEU A 480 26.44 3.91 0.36
N LEU A 481 27.12 5.04 0.46
CA LEU A 481 27.03 6.00 1.55
C LEU A 481 26.62 7.35 0.96
N ILE A 482 25.64 8.01 1.59
CA ILE A 482 25.18 9.36 1.25
C ILE A 482 25.26 10.19 2.54
N LEU A 483 25.93 11.33 2.47
CA LEU A 483 26.16 12.22 3.61
C LEU A 483 25.26 13.45 3.54
N GLN A 484 25.16 14.16 4.67
CA GLN A 484 24.31 15.35 4.84
C GLN A 484 24.48 16.41 3.74
N ASP A 485 25.69 16.58 3.22
CA ASP A 485 26.01 17.58 2.20
C ASP A 485 25.76 17.11 0.76
N GLY A 486 25.12 15.93 0.59
CA GLY A 486 24.81 15.29 -0.68
C GLY A 486 25.97 14.51 -1.31
N SER A 487 27.17 14.55 -0.71
CA SER A 487 28.31 13.77 -1.17
C SER A 487 28.05 12.27 -1.01
N LYS A 488 28.60 11.48 -1.95
CA LYS A 488 28.37 10.04 -2.00
C LYS A 488 29.70 9.31 -2.05
N LEU A 489 29.84 8.26 -1.24
CA LEU A 489 30.89 7.26 -1.38
C LEU A 489 30.27 5.95 -1.84
N PHE A 490 30.88 5.29 -2.82
CA PHE A 490 30.41 4.00 -3.28
C PHE A 490 31.58 3.05 -3.51
N SER A 491 31.32 1.75 -3.38
CA SER A 491 32.30 0.71 -3.69
C SER A 491 31.61 -0.51 -4.28
N THR A 492 32.19 -1.07 -5.34
CA THR A 492 31.82 -2.41 -5.82
C THR A 492 32.51 -3.46 -4.97
N LEU A 493 31.72 -4.41 -4.49
CA LEU A 493 32.18 -5.49 -3.62
C LEU A 493 32.40 -6.72 -4.48
N SER A 494 33.59 -7.32 -4.39
CA SER A 494 33.90 -8.53 -5.16
C SER A 494 33.11 -9.72 -4.63
N THR A 495 32.56 -10.52 -5.54
CA THR A 495 31.92 -11.82 -5.23
C THR A 495 32.90 -12.86 -4.69
N ASP A 496 34.21 -12.68 -4.93
CA ASP A 496 35.28 -13.60 -4.55
C ASP A 496 35.94 -13.24 -3.22
N GLN A 497 35.62 -12.07 -2.66
CA GLN A 497 36.08 -11.67 -1.34
C GLN A 497 35.44 -12.56 -0.27
N LYS A 498 36.26 -13.06 0.66
CA LYS A 498 35.81 -13.71 1.90
C LYS A 498 34.72 -12.83 2.53
N SER A 499 33.51 -13.38 2.63
CA SER A 499 32.30 -12.80 3.26
C SER A 499 32.39 -11.32 3.60
N PHE A 500 31.85 -10.45 2.73
CA PHE A 500 31.59 -9.07 3.09
C PHE A 500 30.91 -8.99 4.47
N ASP A 501 31.41 -8.11 5.35
CA ASP A 501 30.81 -7.91 6.66
C ASP A 501 29.47 -7.19 6.51
N TYR A 502 28.37 -7.95 6.56
CA TYR A 502 27.01 -7.40 6.51
C TYR A 502 26.70 -6.41 7.63
N GLN A 503 27.48 -6.39 8.71
CA GLN A 503 27.36 -5.43 9.81
C GLN A 503 28.26 -4.20 9.64
N PHE A 504 29.05 -4.09 8.57
CA PHE A 504 30.04 -3.02 8.38
C PHE A 504 29.50 -1.61 8.69
N GLY A 505 28.42 -1.20 8.01
CA GLY A 505 27.81 0.11 8.24
C GLY A 505 27.33 0.29 9.68
N ARG A 506 26.68 -0.72 10.25
CA ARG A 506 26.18 -0.70 11.62
C ARG A 506 27.31 -0.61 12.65
N LYS A 507 28.40 -1.35 12.43
CA LYS A 507 29.59 -1.36 13.29
C LYS A 507 30.23 0.02 13.36
N LEU A 508 30.42 0.67 12.22
CA LEU A 508 30.97 2.02 12.18
C LEU A 508 30.04 3.03 12.84
N MET A 509 28.73 2.94 12.60
CA MET A 509 27.78 3.83 13.25
C MET A 509 27.71 3.62 14.76
N CYS A 510 27.71 2.37 15.26
CA CYS A 510 27.76 2.09 16.70
C CYS A 510 29.05 2.60 17.36
N GLN A 511 30.19 2.47 16.70
CA GLN A 511 31.46 3.01 17.18
C GLN A 511 31.41 4.53 17.23
N LEU A 512 30.88 5.17 16.19
CA LEU A 512 30.77 6.63 16.10
C LEU A 512 29.76 7.21 17.09
N LEU A 513 28.68 6.49 17.38
CA LEU A 513 27.61 6.91 18.27
C LEU A 513 27.83 6.48 19.73
N ASP A 514 28.95 5.82 20.04
CA ASP A 514 29.30 5.31 21.37
C ASP A 514 28.23 4.36 21.94
N CYS A 515 27.66 3.50 21.10
CA CYS A 515 26.67 2.49 21.49
C CYS A 515 27.07 1.05 21.11
N PRO A 516 28.22 0.54 21.60
CA PRO A 516 28.73 -0.80 21.25
C PRO A 516 27.80 -1.93 21.70
N GLU A 517 27.02 -1.74 22.76
CA GLU A 517 26.02 -2.69 23.25
C GLU A 517 24.88 -2.93 22.23
N LYS A 518 24.68 -1.99 21.30
CA LYS A 518 23.68 -2.11 20.25
C LYS A 518 24.24 -2.76 18.99
N LEU A 519 25.51 -3.14 18.92
CA LEU A 519 26.14 -3.73 17.72
C LEU A 519 25.45 -5.00 17.23
N ASN A 520 24.85 -5.79 18.13
CA ASN A 520 23.98 -6.91 17.81
C ASN A 520 22.53 -6.53 18.10
N TRP A 521 21.69 -6.49 17.08
CA TRP A 521 20.33 -5.94 17.17
C TRP A 521 19.43 -6.78 18.07
N LYS A 522 19.76 -8.07 18.22
CA LYS A 522 19.04 -8.98 19.11
C LYS A 522 19.21 -8.63 20.58
N ASP A 523 20.33 -7.99 20.92
CA ASP A 523 20.66 -7.65 22.30
C ASP A 523 20.01 -6.33 22.73
N CYS A 524 19.45 -5.58 21.78
CA CYS A 524 18.75 -4.31 22.01
C CYS A 524 17.30 -4.31 21.50
N LEU A 525 16.64 -5.47 21.50
CA LEU A 525 15.22 -5.57 21.19
C LEU A 525 14.36 -4.90 22.25
N LEU A 526 13.39 -4.13 21.80
CA LEU A 526 12.36 -3.54 22.64
C LEU A 526 11.11 -4.42 22.64
N SER A 527 10.23 -4.22 23.63
CA SER A 527 8.90 -4.82 23.57
C SER A 527 8.10 -4.19 22.42
N LYS A 528 7.14 -4.94 21.87
CA LYS A 528 6.27 -4.44 20.80
C LYS A 528 5.58 -3.12 21.16
N GLU A 529 5.13 -2.98 22.41
CA GLU A 529 4.50 -1.75 22.92
C GLU A 529 5.47 -0.56 22.92
N MET A 530 6.73 -0.76 23.33
CA MET A 530 7.75 0.29 23.30
C MET A 530 8.10 0.68 21.86
N GLU A 531 8.21 -0.29 20.95
CA GLU A 531 8.42 -0.05 19.52
C GLU A 531 7.26 0.75 18.90
N GLU A 532 6.03 0.41 19.25
CA GLU A 532 4.81 1.08 18.76
C GLU A 532 4.74 2.53 19.27
N ASN A 533 4.95 2.73 20.58
CA ASN A 533 4.98 4.08 21.18
C ASN A 533 6.07 4.95 20.55
N GLN A 534 7.25 4.37 20.30
CA GLN A 534 8.34 5.07 19.64
C GLN A 534 7.98 5.47 18.21
N THR A 535 7.37 4.55 17.47
CA THR A 535 6.95 4.78 16.09
C THR A 535 5.89 5.88 16.00
N ILE A 536 4.92 5.88 16.92
CA ILE A 536 3.89 6.92 17.04
C ILE A 536 4.53 8.27 17.37
N HIS A 537 5.42 8.33 18.36
CA HIS A 537 6.08 9.56 18.78
C HIS A 537 6.93 10.19 17.68
N PHE A 538 7.69 9.37 16.94
CA PHE A 538 8.43 9.85 15.78
C PHE A 538 7.49 10.37 14.70
N ARG A 539 6.44 9.62 14.37
CA ARG A 539 5.45 10.00 13.35
C ARG A 539 4.83 11.36 13.65
N ASP A 540 4.40 11.57 14.89
CA ASP A 540 3.74 12.81 15.29
C ASP A 540 4.67 14.02 15.18
N LYS A 541 5.95 13.87 15.52
CA LYS A 541 6.97 14.91 15.34
C LYS A 541 7.39 15.11 13.89
N PHE A 542 7.46 14.04 13.12
CA PHE A 542 7.89 14.08 11.72
C PHE A 542 6.79 14.67 10.82
N LYS A 543 5.52 14.61 11.23
CA LYS A 543 4.34 15.04 10.45
C LYS A 543 4.44 16.44 9.86
N SER A 544 5.08 17.40 10.54
CA SER A 544 5.23 18.77 10.02
C SER A 544 6.26 18.92 8.90
N PHE A 545 6.99 17.86 8.56
CA PHE A 545 8.08 17.87 7.58
C PHE A 545 7.73 17.15 6.28
N TYR A 546 6.56 16.52 6.21
CA TYR A 546 6.05 15.85 5.01
C TYR A 546 4.56 16.17 4.84
N ASP A 547 4.20 16.68 3.66
CA ASP A 547 2.83 16.81 3.14
C ASP A 547 2.70 15.94 1.89
#